data_AF-A0A0E0MB84-F1
#
_entry.id   AF-A0A0E0MB84-F1
#
_cell.length_a   1.000
_cell.length_b   1.000
_cell.length_c   1.000
_cell.angle_alpha   90.00
_cell.angle_beta   90.00
_cell.angle_gamma   90.00
#
_symmetry.space_group_name_H-M   'P 1'
#
loop_
_entity.id
_entity.type
_entity.pdbx_description
1 polymer ?
#
loop_
_entity_poly.entity_id
_entity_poly.type
_entity_poly.pdbx_seq_one_letter_code
_entity_poly.pdbx_strand_id
1 'polypeptide(L)'
;MEVWWAIDVLLCLLFFLLRVRGAGRESKRRSEQEGKGRGGAMAAVVRGVLNGIREKGLSNFLRHARDEGYLQTKIHNIGATLVGVDKFGNKYYEKVHDTQYGRHRWVEYAEKGRYNASQLLEQNAKAYIVDHKENFSGEGEELIYHSKGHALNPGQRDWTRYQPWEPKKEEAP
;
A
#
# COMPACT_ATOMS: atom_id res chain seq x y z
N MET A 1 45.00 40.73 45.91
CA MET A 1 43.68 40.19 45.53
C MET A 1 43.75 39.48 44.16
N GLU A 2 44.85 38.79 43.84
CA GLU A 2 45.15 38.33 42.46
C GLU A 2 45.13 36.79 42.28
N VAL A 3 44.98 36.01 43.36
CA VAL A 3 45.13 34.54 43.31
C VAL A 3 43.81 33.81 43.00
N TRP A 4 42.67 34.45 43.24
CA TRP A 4 41.35 33.82 43.06
C TRP A 4 40.92 33.70 41.59
N TRP A 5 41.27 34.67 40.75
CA TRP A 5 40.98 34.62 39.30
C TRP A 5 41.71 33.48 38.58
N ALA A 6 42.91 33.12 39.05
CA ALA A 6 43.67 32.02 38.47
C ALA A 6 43.04 30.65 38.78
N ILE A 7 42.43 30.49 39.95
CA ILE A 7 41.80 29.23 40.38
C ILE A 7 40.52 28.97 39.59
N ASP A 8 39.69 30.00 39.37
CA ASP A 8 38.45 29.87 38.59
C ASP A 8 38.72 29.54 37.12
N VAL A 9 39.75 30.14 36.51
CA VAL A 9 40.16 29.82 35.13
C VAL A 9 40.67 28.39 35.04
N LEU A 10 41.45 27.93 36.03
CA LEU A 10 41.97 26.57 36.05
C LEU A 10 40.85 25.53 36.24
N LEU A 11 39.88 25.80 37.13
CA LEU A 11 38.71 24.93 37.34
C LEU A 11 37.83 24.87 36.08
N CYS A 12 37.60 25.99 35.39
CA CYS A 12 36.87 26.01 34.12
C CYS A 12 37.57 25.18 33.03
N LEU A 13 38.89 25.30 32.90
CA LEU A 13 39.66 24.49 31.93
C LEU A 13 39.63 23.01 32.27
N LEU A 14 39.72 22.65 33.55
CA LEU A 14 39.69 21.26 34.00
C LEU A 14 38.30 20.63 33.77
N PHE A 15 37.23 21.39 34.00
CA PHE A 15 35.85 20.97 33.70
C PHE A 15 35.61 20.83 32.20
N PHE A 16 36.16 21.73 31.38
CA PHE A 16 36.10 21.66 29.92
C PHE A 16 36.84 20.42 29.39
N LEU A 17 38.04 20.14 29.90
CA LEU A 17 38.83 18.96 29.51
C LEU A 17 38.17 17.64 29.97
N LEU A 18 37.55 17.62 31.16
CA LEU A 18 36.77 16.47 31.64
C LEU A 18 35.53 16.23 30.77
N ARG A 19 34.83 17.30 30.34
CA ARG A 19 33.64 17.18 29.47
C ARG A 19 33.98 16.73 28.05
N VAL A 20 35.12 17.18 27.51
CA VAL A 20 35.62 16.74 26.20
C VAL A 20 36.04 15.27 26.21
N ARG A 21 36.63 14.74 27.30
CA ARG A 21 36.96 13.30 27.44
C ARG A 21 35.74 12.38 27.66
N GLY A 22 34.60 12.91 28.08
CA GLY A 22 33.34 12.17 28.26
C GLY A 22 32.58 11.97 26.95
N ALA A 23 32.49 13.02 26.13
CA ALA A 23 31.67 13.04 24.90
C ALA A 23 32.11 12.00 23.84
N GLY A 24 33.41 11.68 23.76
CA GLY A 24 33.93 10.72 22.78
C GLY A 24 33.57 9.25 23.07
N ARG A 25 33.32 8.87 24.33
CA ARG A 25 33.02 7.48 24.72
C ARG A 25 31.54 7.12 24.60
N GLU A 26 30.64 8.08 24.79
CA GLU A 26 29.19 7.86 24.63
C GLU A 26 28.78 7.79 23.16
N SER A 27 29.38 8.61 22.30
CA SER A 27 29.14 8.58 20.84
C SER A 27 29.49 7.21 20.24
N LYS A 28 30.61 6.60 20.67
CA LYS A 28 31.04 5.28 20.19
C LYS A 28 30.15 4.12 20.67
N ARG A 29 29.63 4.18 21.91
CA ARG A 29 28.68 3.16 22.40
C ARG A 29 27.31 3.27 21.75
N ARG A 30 26.87 4.49 21.40
CA ARG A 30 25.59 4.72 20.70
C ARG A 30 25.61 4.19 19.28
N SER A 31 26.71 4.39 18.54
CA SER A 31 26.88 3.83 17.19
C SER A 31 27.03 2.30 17.20
N GLU A 32 27.69 1.71 18.21
CA GLU A 32 27.78 0.25 18.38
C GLU A 32 26.43 -0.40 18.76
N GLN A 33 25.60 0.26 19.57
CA GLN A 33 24.25 -0.22 19.90
C GLN A 33 23.27 -0.08 18.72
N GLU A 34 23.29 1.02 17.99
CA GLU A 34 22.44 1.23 16.79
C GLU A 34 22.82 0.27 15.64
N GLY A 35 24.12 -0.04 15.49
CA GLY A 35 24.59 -1.05 14.53
C GLY A 35 24.16 -2.48 14.88
N LYS A 36 24.18 -2.84 16.18
CA LYS A 36 23.78 -4.17 16.66
C LYS A 36 22.27 -4.40 16.59
N GLY A 37 21.46 -3.36 16.81
CA GLY A 37 20.00 -3.42 16.66
C GLY A 37 19.55 -3.65 15.22
N ARG A 38 20.17 -2.96 14.25
CA ARG A 38 19.88 -3.15 12.81
C ARG A 38 20.35 -4.51 12.28
N GLY A 39 21.54 -4.96 12.70
CA GLY A 39 22.05 -6.28 12.36
C GLY A 39 21.21 -7.41 12.96
N GLY A 40 20.73 -7.24 14.19
CA GLY A 40 19.82 -8.19 14.85
C GLY A 40 18.45 -8.28 14.18
N ALA A 41 17.88 -7.15 13.76
CA ALA A 41 16.60 -7.12 13.05
C ALA A 41 16.69 -7.81 11.67
N MET A 42 17.75 -7.51 10.89
CA MET A 42 17.97 -8.19 9.61
C MET A 42 18.28 -9.68 9.81
N ALA A 43 19.03 -10.06 10.84
CA ALA A 43 19.26 -11.47 11.15
C ALA A 43 17.97 -12.20 11.55
N ALA A 44 17.05 -11.55 12.28
CA ALA A 44 15.75 -12.12 12.62
C ALA A 44 14.86 -12.29 11.39
N VAL A 45 14.82 -11.30 10.49
CA VAL A 45 14.09 -11.38 9.22
C VAL A 45 14.65 -12.49 8.33
N VAL A 46 15.98 -12.55 8.19
CA VAL A 46 16.69 -13.59 7.43
C VAL A 46 16.43 -14.99 8.00
N ARG A 47 16.44 -15.14 9.33
CA ARG A 47 16.08 -16.41 10.00
C ARG A 47 14.61 -16.78 9.77
N GLY A 48 13.70 -15.80 9.79
CA GLY A 48 12.28 -16.03 9.48
C GLY A 48 12.06 -16.55 8.06
N VAL A 49 12.75 -15.96 7.07
CA VAL A 49 12.71 -16.42 5.67
C VAL A 49 13.31 -17.82 5.52
N LEU A 50 14.46 -18.09 6.16
CA LEU A 50 15.10 -19.41 6.15
C LEU A 50 14.23 -20.51 6.78
N ASN A 51 13.59 -20.21 7.92
CA ASN A 51 12.67 -21.14 8.57
C ASN A 51 11.44 -21.42 7.69
N GLY A 52 10.90 -20.39 7.02
CA GLY A 52 9.80 -20.56 6.07
C GLY A 52 10.17 -21.44 4.87
N ILE A 53 11.40 -21.30 4.33
CA ILE A 53 11.91 -22.15 3.24
C ILE A 53 12.12 -23.60 3.72
N ARG A 54 12.59 -23.78 4.96
CA ARG A 54 12.84 -25.09 5.57
C ARG A 54 11.55 -25.84 5.89
N GLU A 55 10.51 -25.14 6.35
CA GLU A 55 9.22 -25.74 6.72
C GLU A 55 8.34 -26.08 5.51
N LYS A 56 8.33 -25.22 4.47
CA LYS A 56 7.46 -25.40 3.30
C LYS A 56 8.14 -26.15 2.15
N GLY A 57 9.47 -26.23 2.15
CA GLY A 57 10.29 -26.80 1.08
C GLY A 57 10.47 -25.83 -0.09
N LEU A 58 11.67 -25.84 -0.68
CA LEU A 58 12.08 -24.90 -1.72
C LEU A 58 11.14 -24.90 -2.94
N SER A 59 10.58 -26.07 -3.29
CA SER A 59 9.65 -26.24 -4.42
C SER A 59 8.30 -25.55 -4.19
N ASN A 60 7.69 -25.74 -3.01
CA ASN A 60 6.44 -25.04 -2.67
C ASN A 60 6.66 -23.55 -2.42
N PHE A 61 7.83 -23.16 -1.91
CA PHE A 61 8.22 -21.75 -1.80
C PHE A 61 8.40 -21.10 -3.18
N LEU A 62 9.06 -21.77 -4.13
CA LEU A 62 9.17 -21.30 -5.51
C LEU A 62 7.80 -21.23 -6.18
N ARG A 63 6.94 -22.22 -5.93
CA ARG A 63 5.57 -22.27 -6.42
C ARG A 63 4.73 -21.13 -5.84
N HIS A 64 4.80 -20.89 -4.52
CA HIS A 64 4.15 -19.74 -3.89
C HIS A 64 4.70 -18.41 -4.40
N ALA A 65 6.01 -18.24 -4.54
CA ALA A 65 6.58 -17.02 -5.10
C ALA A 65 6.14 -16.80 -6.57
N ARG A 66 6.06 -17.88 -7.36
CA ARG A 66 5.57 -17.85 -8.75
C ARG A 66 4.07 -17.52 -8.82
N ASP A 67 3.25 -18.14 -7.97
CA ASP A 67 1.79 -17.97 -7.90
C ASP A 67 1.43 -16.58 -7.33
N GLU A 68 2.26 -16.02 -6.44
CA GLU A 68 2.21 -14.62 -6.01
C GLU A 68 2.70 -13.62 -7.10
N GLY A 69 3.07 -14.12 -8.28
CA GLY A 69 3.38 -13.32 -9.46
C GLY A 69 4.77 -12.66 -9.44
N TYR A 70 5.72 -13.12 -8.63
CA TYR A 70 7.05 -12.49 -8.52
C TYR A 70 7.87 -12.52 -9.83
N LEU A 71 7.58 -13.43 -10.76
CA LEU A 71 8.45 -13.66 -11.92
C LEU A 71 8.13 -12.79 -13.15
N GLN A 72 6.92 -12.26 -13.30
CA GLN A 72 6.53 -11.57 -14.55
C GLN A 72 6.57 -10.04 -14.51
N THR A 73 6.19 -9.39 -13.41
CA THR A 73 6.11 -7.92 -13.34
C THR A 73 7.38 -7.26 -12.79
N LYS A 74 8.28 -8.03 -12.17
CA LYS A 74 9.35 -7.50 -11.32
C LYS A 74 10.62 -7.04 -12.04
N ILE A 75 10.78 -7.26 -13.35
CA ILE A 75 11.97 -6.76 -14.07
C ILE A 75 12.00 -5.22 -14.07
N HIS A 76 10.84 -4.57 -14.15
CA HIS A 76 10.74 -3.11 -14.15
C HIS A 76 10.79 -2.49 -12.74
N ASN A 77 10.43 -3.28 -11.70
CA ASN A 77 10.45 -2.83 -10.31
C ASN A 77 11.88 -2.70 -9.74
N ILE A 78 12.89 -3.27 -10.40
CA ILE A 78 14.28 -3.13 -9.98
C ILE A 78 14.73 -1.69 -10.23
N GLY A 79 14.82 -0.92 -9.14
CA GLY A 79 15.22 0.49 -9.14
C GLY A 79 14.08 1.50 -9.30
N ALA A 80 12.82 1.08 -9.15
CA ALA A 80 11.69 2.01 -9.09
C ALA A 80 11.38 2.44 -7.65
N THR A 81 10.92 3.68 -7.45
CA THR A 81 10.48 4.18 -6.14
C THR A 81 8.99 3.89 -5.95
N LEU A 82 8.61 3.43 -4.75
CA LEU A 82 7.20 3.26 -4.39
C LEU A 82 6.63 4.62 -3.99
N VAL A 83 5.65 5.10 -4.75
CA VAL A 83 5.01 6.41 -4.55
C VAL A 83 3.86 6.30 -3.55
N GLY A 84 3.07 5.23 -3.63
CA GLY A 84 1.90 5.08 -2.77
C GLY A 84 1.24 3.72 -2.88
N VAL A 85 0.33 3.48 -1.93
CA VAL A 85 -0.52 2.30 -1.88
C VAL A 85 -1.96 2.77 -1.69
N ASP A 86 -2.87 2.23 -2.50
CA ASP A 86 -4.29 2.54 -2.44
C ASP A 86 -5.03 1.64 -1.41
N LYS A 87 -6.28 1.98 -1.08
CA LYS A 87 -7.18 1.24 -0.18
C LYS A 87 -7.32 -0.22 -0.56
N PHE A 88 -7.35 -0.54 -1.86
CA PHE A 88 -7.42 -1.91 -2.38
C PHE A 88 -6.07 -2.64 -2.36
N GLY A 89 -5.00 -1.99 -1.88
CA GLY A 89 -3.65 -2.55 -1.79
C GLY A 89 -2.81 -2.44 -3.06
N ASN A 90 -3.34 -1.80 -4.11
CA ASN A 90 -2.62 -1.54 -5.36
C ASN A 90 -1.43 -0.62 -5.10
N LYS A 91 -0.25 -0.99 -5.62
CA LYS A 91 1.01 -0.26 -5.40
C LYS A 91 1.41 0.53 -6.62
N TYR A 92 1.72 1.81 -6.44
CA TYR A 92 2.04 2.74 -7.50
C TYR A 92 3.54 3.03 -7.49
N TYR A 93 4.22 2.77 -8.59
CA TYR A 93 5.66 2.99 -8.73
C TYR A 93 5.95 4.09 -9.74
N GLU A 94 7.04 4.81 -9.49
CA GLU A 94 7.61 5.79 -10.39
C GLU A 94 9.11 5.53 -10.57
N LYS A 95 9.59 5.72 -11.80
CA LYS A 95 11.00 5.66 -12.15
C LYS A 95 11.26 6.74 -13.18
N VAL A 96 11.77 7.88 -12.72
CA VAL A 96 11.96 9.07 -13.57
C VAL A 96 13.21 8.94 -14.45
N HIS A 97 14.23 8.22 -13.98
CA HIS A 97 15.51 8.05 -14.66
C HIS A 97 15.62 6.68 -15.34
N ASP A 98 16.36 6.62 -16.46
CA ASP A 98 16.69 5.39 -17.18
C ASP A 98 15.49 4.61 -17.75
N THR A 99 14.37 5.28 -17.99
CA THR A 99 13.17 4.70 -18.62
C THR A 99 12.65 5.55 -19.77
N GLN A 100 12.13 4.89 -20.80
CA GLN A 100 11.46 5.54 -21.93
C GLN A 100 10.24 6.36 -21.48
N TYR A 101 10.01 7.51 -22.13
CA TYR A 101 8.84 8.35 -21.89
C TYR A 101 7.54 7.54 -21.99
N GLY A 102 6.58 7.81 -21.09
CA GLY A 102 5.34 7.04 -20.95
C GLY A 102 5.45 5.70 -20.19
N ARG A 103 6.68 5.22 -19.88
CA ARG A 103 6.91 4.00 -19.07
C ARG A 103 7.50 4.27 -17.69
N HIS A 104 7.50 5.53 -17.26
CA HIS A 104 8.07 6.00 -16.00
C HIS A 104 7.12 5.82 -14.81
N ARG A 105 5.85 5.44 -15.03
CA ARG A 105 4.87 5.15 -13.98
C ARG A 105 4.09 3.89 -14.33
N TRP A 106 3.87 3.04 -13.36
CA TRP A 106 3.01 1.87 -13.51
C TRP A 106 2.41 1.45 -12.16
N VAL A 107 1.37 0.63 -12.24
CA VAL A 107 0.67 0.11 -11.07
C VAL A 107 0.89 -1.40 -11.00
N GLU A 108 1.22 -1.86 -9.81
CA GLU A 108 1.20 -3.28 -9.47
C GLU A 108 -0.07 -3.57 -8.67
N TYR A 109 -1.02 -4.28 -9.32
CA TYR A 109 -2.25 -4.70 -8.66
C TYR A 109 -1.94 -5.67 -7.51
N ALA A 110 -2.71 -5.55 -6.42
CA ALA A 110 -2.64 -6.46 -5.28
C ALA A 110 -3.15 -7.85 -5.67
N GLU A 111 -4.28 -7.89 -6.37
CA GLU A 111 -4.85 -9.11 -6.91
C GLU A 111 -4.09 -9.55 -8.16
N LYS A 112 -3.47 -10.74 -8.12
CA LYS A 112 -2.66 -11.26 -9.23
C LYS A 112 -3.42 -12.16 -10.19
N GLY A 113 -4.49 -12.80 -9.72
CA GLY A 113 -5.23 -13.81 -10.48
C GLY A 113 -6.19 -13.22 -11.52
N ARG A 114 -6.92 -12.15 -11.16
CA ARG A 114 -7.94 -11.51 -12.02
C ARG A 114 -7.83 -9.99 -11.98
N TYR A 115 -6.64 -9.46 -12.26
CA TYR A 115 -6.46 -8.01 -12.27
C TYR A 115 -7.27 -7.36 -13.40
N ASN A 116 -7.88 -6.22 -13.12
CA ASN A 116 -8.64 -5.43 -14.08
C ASN A 116 -8.21 -3.95 -14.00
N ALA A 117 -8.06 -3.30 -15.15
CA ALA A 117 -7.67 -1.88 -15.23
C ALA A 117 -8.67 -0.94 -14.53
N SER A 118 -9.93 -1.36 -14.42
CA SER A 118 -10.95 -0.60 -13.71
C SER A 118 -10.82 -0.64 -12.19
N GLN A 119 -9.87 -1.38 -11.60
CA GLN A 119 -9.65 -1.47 -10.14
C GLN A 119 -8.80 -0.31 -9.57
N LEU A 120 -8.43 0.66 -10.41
CA LEU A 120 -7.66 1.81 -9.98
C LEU A 120 -8.58 2.83 -9.30
N LEU A 121 -8.31 3.13 -8.03
CA LEU A 121 -9.06 4.15 -7.32
C LEU A 121 -8.85 5.52 -7.96
N GLU A 122 -9.97 6.16 -8.28
CA GLU A 122 -9.98 7.59 -8.54
C GLU A 122 -9.86 8.35 -7.22
N GLN A 123 -8.74 9.04 -7.02
CA GLN A 123 -8.56 9.90 -5.86
C GLN A 123 -9.37 11.19 -6.06
N ASN A 124 -10.64 11.20 -5.65
CA ASN A 124 -11.43 12.42 -5.68
C ASN A 124 -12.25 12.61 -4.40
N ALA A 125 -12.23 13.86 -3.93
CA ALA A 125 -13.00 14.31 -2.78
C ALA A 125 -14.45 14.59 -3.19
N LYS A 126 -15.44 14.07 -2.44
CA LYS A 126 -16.65 14.78 -1.95
C LYS A 126 -17.81 13.86 -1.55
N ALA A 127 -18.72 14.44 -0.75
CA ALA A 127 -19.90 13.86 -0.09
C ALA A 127 -20.96 13.15 -0.98
N TYR A 128 -20.80 13.15 -2.30
CA TYR A 128 -21.79 12.66 -3.26
C TYR A 128 -21.22 11.74 -4.35
N ILE A 129 -19.92 11.42 -4.28
CA ILE A 129 -19.30 10.43 -5.17
C ILE A 129 -19.35 9.08 -4.45
N VAL A 130 -19.90 8.08 -5.14
CA VAL A 130 -19.98 6.70 -4.62
C VAL A 130 -18.57 6.11 -4.59
N ASP A 131 -18.29 5.33 -3.55
CA ASP A 131 -17.02 4.61 -3.44
C ASP A 131 -16.75 3.78 -4.70
N HIS A 132 -15.48 3.77 -5.09
CA HIS A 132 -15.04 3.09 -6.30
C HIS A 132 -15.44 1.61 -6.27
N LYS A 133 -16.06 1.17 -7.37
CA LYS A 133 -16.48 -0.20 -7.61
C LYS A 133 -15.94 -0.61 -8.97
N GLU A 134 -15.28 -1.77 -9.04
CA GLU A 134 -14.72 -2.30 -10.28
C GLU A 134 -15.81 -2.63 -11.30
N ASN A 135 -15.42 -2.77 -12.57
CA ASN A 135 -16.36 -3.10 -13.63
C ASN A 135 -16.69 -4.61 -13.63
N PHE A 136 -17.91 -4.95 -13.20
CA PHE A 136 -18.44 -6.31 -13.16
C PHE A 136 -19.12 -6.77 -14.47
N SER A 137 -18.78 -6.15 -15.60
CA SER A 137 -19.31 -6.56 -16.91
C SER A 137 -18.99 -8.04 -17.18
N GLY A 138 -20.03 -8.88 -17.30
CA GLY A 138 -19.92 -10.31 -17.60
C GLY A 138 -19.82 -11.24 -16.39
N GLU A 139 -19.85 -10.74 -15.16
CA GLU A 139 -19.77 -11.58 -13.94
C GLU A 139 -21.13 -12.03 -13.39
N GLY A 140 -22.24 -11.56 -13.97
CA GLY A 140 -23.60 -11.98 -13.61
C GLY A 140 -24.60 -10.86 -13.82
N GLU A 141 -25.85 -11.23 -14.13
CA GLU A 141 -26.90 -10.27 -14.48
C GLU A 141 -27.24 -9.31 -13.33
N GLU A 142 -27.07 -9.71 -12.06
CA GLU A 142 -27.39 -8.86 -10.91
C GLU A 142 -26.34 -7.77 -10.62
N LEU A 143 -25.09 -7.98 -11.04
CA LEU A 143 -23.98 -7.06 -10.80
C LEU A 143 -23.81 -6.03 -11.92
N ILE A 144 -24.31 -6.36 -13.10
CA ILE A 144 -24.25 -5.53 -14.30
C ILE A 144 -25.34 -4.46 -14.25
N TYR A 145 -25.07 -3.31 -14.84
CA TYR A 145 -26.08 -2.28 -15.00
C TYR A 145 -27.14 -2.69 -16.03
N HIS A 146 -28.39 -2.75 -15.58
CA HIS A 146 -29.56 -2.92 -16.43
C HIS A 146 -30.34 -1.61 -16.57
N SER A 147 -30.77 -1.31 -17.80
CA SER A 147 -31.61 -0.14 -18.07
C SER A 147 -32.97 -0.29 -17.39
N LYS A 148 -33.66 0.84 -17.15
CA LYS A 148 -34.93 0.82 -16.43
C LYS A 148 -36.06 0.07 -17.13
N GLY A 149 -35.96 -0.19 -18.44
CA GLY A 149 -36.92 -1.03 -19.17
C GLY A 149 -36.49 -2.49 -19.34
N HIS A 150 -35.30 -2.88 -18.88
CA HIS A 150 -34.77 -4.23 -19.09
C HIS A 150 -35.53 -5.25 -18.23
N ALA A 151 -35.82 -6.44 -18.79
CA ALA A 151 -36.60 -7.47 -18.10
C ALA A 151 -35.90 -8.05 -16.86
N LEU A 152 -34.56 -8.03 -16.84
CA LEU A 152 -33.77 -8.49 -15.68
C LEU A 152 -33.59 -7.41 -14.61
N ASN A 153 -34.05 -6.17 -14.85
CA ASN A 153 -34.02 -5.14 -13.82
C ASN A 153 -35.21 -5.37 -12.86
N PRO A 154 -34.98 -5.61 -11.55
CA PRO A 154 -36.04 -5.89 -10.58
C PRO A 154 -37.06 -4.75 -10.45
N GLY A 155 -36.67 -3.53 -10.80
CA GLY A 155 -37.58 -2.36 -10.86
C GLY A 155 -37.91 -1.99 -12.31
N GLN A 156 -38.36 -2.95 -13.11
CA GLN A 156 -38.71 -2.69 -14.51
C GLN A 156 -39.79 -1.60 -14.58
N ARG A 157 -39.45 -0.47 -15.19
CA ARG A 157 -40.27 0.71 -15.30
C ARG A 157 -41.27 0.53 -16.45
N ASP A 158 -42.52 0.81 -16.15
CA ASP A 158 -43.52 1.08 -17.18
C ASP A 158 -43.37 2.50 -17.72
N TRP A 159 -43.32 2.61 -19.05
CA TRP A 159 -43.17 3.87 -19.78
C TRP A 159 -44.50 4.45 -20.26
N THR A 160 -45.63 3.81 -19.91
CA THR A 160 -46.96 4.33 -20.20
C THR A 160 -47.10 5.74 -19.62
N ARG A 161 -47.42 6.71 -20.48
CA ARG A 161 -47.52 8.14 -20.11
C ARG A 161 -48.87 8.51 -19.51
N TYR A 162 -49.82 7.60 -19.59
CA TYR A 162 -51.19 7.77 -19.11
C TYR A 162 -51.53 6.64 -18.14
N GLN A 163 -52.51 6.87 -17.29
CA GLN A 163 -53.08 5.83 -16.45
C GLN A 163 -54.31 5.27 -17.17
N PRO A 164 -54.36 3.98 -17.53
CA PRO A 164 -55.56 3.40 -18.10
C PRO A 164 -56.68 3.41 -17.05
N TRP A 165 -57.92 3.49 -17.50
CA TRP A 165 -59.06 3.35 -16.59
C TRP A 165 -59.17 1.89 -16.14
N GLU A 166 -59.12 1.66 -14.82
CA GLU A 166 -59.31 0.33 -14.22
C GLU A 166 -60.78 0.14 -13.80
N PRO A 167 -61.50 -0.86 -14.34
CA PRO A 167 -62.88 -1.13 -13.95
C PRO A 167 -62.94 -1.58 -12.49
N LYS A 168 -64.03 -1.19 -11.80
CA LYS A 168 -64.30 -1.70 -10.46
C LYS A 168 -64.58 -3.21 -10.56
N LYS A 169 -63.89 -4.02 -9.76
CA LYS A 169 -64.20 -5.45 -9.64
C LYS A 169 -65.63 -5.57 -9.11
N GLU A 170 -66.51 -6.21 -9.87
CA GLU A 170 -67.84 -6.58 -9.40
C GLU A 170 -67.67 -7.65 -8.31
N GLU A 171 -68.28 -7.44 -7.15
CA GLU A 171 -68.37 -8.46 -6.11
C GLU A 171 -69.21 -9.61 -6.67
N ALA A 172 -68.61 -10.79 -6.81
CA ALA A 172 -69.31 -11.96 -7.32
C ALA A 172 -70.50 -12.30 -6.39
N PRO A 173 -71.68 -12.62 -6.94
CA PRO A 173 -72.89 -12.91 -6.17
C PRO A 173 -72.81 -14.19 -5.33
#